data_AF-A0A7X8N5F0-F1
#
_entry.id   AF-A0A7X8N5F0-F1
#
_cell.length_a   1.000
_cell.length_b   1.000
_cell.length_c   1.000
_cell.angle_alpha   90.00
_cell.angle_beta   90.00
_cell.angle_gamma   90.00
#
_symmetry.space_group_name_H-M   'P 1'
#
loop_
_entity.id
_entity.type
_entity.pdbx_description
1 polymer ?
#
loop_
_entity_poly.entity_id
_entity_poly.type
_entity_poly.pdbx_seq_one_letter_code
_entity_poly.pdbx_strand_id
1 'polypeptide(L)' 'MNFKSELQEAQDIIHKAHHHLKQVSSTTAESEACYFAIEELVKAQQKIQQVQQQINE' A
#
# COMPACT_ATOMS: atom_id res chain seq x y z
N MET A 1 0.86 -14.82 16.64
CA MET A 1 0.98 -13.91 15.48
C MET A 1 -0.24 -13.00 15.45
N ASN A 2 -0.10 -11.73 15.07
CA ASN A 2 -1.22 -10.78 15.00
C ASN A 2 -1.45 -10.35 13.54
N PHE A 3 -1.91 -11.30 12.72
CA PHE A 3 -2.20 -11.11 11.30
C PHE A 3 -3.14 -9.94 11.03
N LYS A 4 -4.07 -9.68 11.97
CA LYS A 4 -5.00 -8.56 11.87
C LYS A 4 -4.26 -7.22 11.87
N SER A 5 -3.23 -7.06 12.70
CA SER A 5 -2.40 -5.84 12.73
C SER A 5 -1.58 -5.69 11.45
N GLU A 6 -1.00 -6.77 10.95
CA GLU A 6 -0.16 -6.73 9.73
C GLU A 6 -0.99 -6.44 8.47
N LEU A 7 -2.20 -6.99 8.38
CA LEU A 7 -3.15 -6.67 7.31
C LEU A 7 -3.71 -5.25 7.42
N GLN A 8 -3.93 -4.76 8.65
CA GLN A 8 -4.32 -3.37 8.90
C GLN A 8 -3.25 -2.40 8.36
N GLU A 9 -1.98 -2.69 8.65
CA GLU A 9 -0.86 -1.87 8.14
C GLU A 9 -0.78 -1.90 6.60
N ALA A 10 -1.05 -3.04 5.96
CA ALA A 10 -1.13 -3.10 4.50
C ALA A 10 -2.28 -2.25 3.94
N GLN A 11 -3.45 -2.27 4.59
CA GLN A 11 -4.57 -1.41 4.22
C GLN A 11 -4.25 0.08 4.38
N ASP A 12 -3.57 0.47 5.44
CA ASP A 12 -3.18 1.87 5.68
C ASP A 12 -2.23 2.38 4.58
N ILE A 13 -1.29 1.54 4.15
CA ILE A 13 -0.39 1.86 3.04
C ILE A 13 -1.17 2.06 1.73
N ILE A 14 -2.14 1.19 1.44
CA ILE A 14 -3.01 1.32 0.25
C ILE A 14 -3.83 2.62 0.31
N HIS A 15 -4.40 2.95 1.47
CA HIS A 15 -5.17 4.19 1.64
C HIS A 15 -4.30 5.42 1.43
N LYS A 16 -3.05 5.40 1.92
CA LYS A 16 -2.09 6.50 1.73
C LYS A 16 -1.74 6.70 0.26
N ALA A 17 -1.47 5.61 -0.47
CA ALA A 17 -1.23 5.65 -1.91
C ALA A 17 -2.43 6.25 -2.67
N HIS A 18 -3.64 5.77 -2.36
CA HIS A 18 -4.86 6.25 -3.00
C HIS A 18 -5.15 7.73 -2.69
N HIS A 19 -4.96 8.15 -1.44
CA HIS A 19 -5.13 9.53 -1.03
C HIS A 19 -4.14 10.45 -1.77
N HIS A 20 -2.89 10.04 -1.90
CA HIS A 20 -1.87 10.81 -2.60
C HIS A 20 -2.21 10.97 -4.11
N LEU A 21 -2.63 9.89 -4.77
CA LEU A 21 -3.11 9.95 -6.16
C LEU A 21 -4.30 10.89 -6.33
N LYS A 22 -5.25 10.83 -5.40
CA LYS A 22 -6.45 11.68 -5.43
C LYS A 22 -6.13 13.16 -5.21
N GLN A 23 -5.08 13.49 -4.45
CA GLN A 23 -4.64 14.87 -4.29
C GLN A 23 -3.91 15.39 -5.53
N VAL A 24 -3.12 14.54 -6.19
CA VAL A 24 -2.29 14.95 -7.33
C VAL A 24 -3.06 14.95 -8.66
N SER A 25 -4.20 14.28 -8.79
CA SER A 25 -5.09 14.45 -9.96
C SER A 25 -5.60 15.89 -10.16
N SER A 26 -5.32 16.80 -9.22
CA SER A 26 -5.60 18.24 -9.30
C SER A 26 -4.36 19.09 -9.60
N THR A 27 -3.17 18.49 -9.80
CA THR A 27 -1.88 19.17 -10.04
C THR A 27 -1.07 18.46 -11.16
N THR A 28 -0.15 19.16 -11.82
CA THR A 28 0.64 18.65 -12.96
C THR A 28 1.69 17.58 -12.61
N ALA A 29 1.70 17.06 -11.38
CA ALA A 29 2.71 16.12 -10.87
C ALA A 29 2.27 14.64 -10.92
N GLU A 30 1.32 14.29 -11.80
CA GLU A 30 0.72 12.95 -11.88
C GLU A 30 1.74 11.81 -11.99
N SER A 31 2.86 12.02 -12.70
CA SER A 31 3.89 10.99 -12.85
C SER A 31 4.62 10.66 -11.53
N GLU A 32 4.87 11.66 -10.69
CA GLU A 32 5.52 11.46 -9.39
C GLU A 32 4.56 10.79 -8.39
N ALA A 33 3.29 11.20 -8.40
CA ALA A 33 2.28 10.57 -7.57
C ALA A 33 2.00 9.13 -7.97
N CYS A 34 2.03 8.84 -9.28
CA CYS A 34 1.91 7.48 -9.80
C CYS A 34 3.09 6.62 -9.34
N TYR A 35 4.33 7.14 -9.45
CA TYR A 35 5.51 6.45 -8.95
C TYR A 35 5.43 6.16 -7.44
N PHE A 36 5.08 7.17 -6.64
CA PHE A 36 4.88 7.01 -5.20
C PHE A 36 3.82 5.95 -4.88
N ALA A 37 2.69 5.97 -5.57
CA ALA A 37 1.62 5.01 -5.35
C ALA A 37 2.04 3.57 -5.70
N ILE A 38 2.81 3.40 -6.77
CA ILE A 38 3.38 2.09 -7.15
C ILE A 38 4.28 1.57 -6.03
N GLU A 39 5.19 2.39 -5.50
CA GLU A 39 6.09 1.98 -4.41
C GLU A 39 5.32 1.57 -3.15
N GLU A 40 4.31 2.33 -2.74
CA GLU A 40 3.50 2.01 -1.57
C GLU A 40 2.67 0.73 -1.80
N LEU A 41 2.10 0.54 -2.99
CA LEU A 41 1.36 -0.69 -3.32
C LEU A 41 2.26 -1.94 -3.29
N VAL A 42 3.52 -1.83 -3.75
CA VAL A 42 4.49 -2.93 -3.64
C VAL A 42 4.74 -3.29 -2.17
N LYS A 43 4.89 -2.31 -1.28
CA LYS A 43 5.06 -2.56 0.17
C LYS A 43 3.85 -3.24 0.78
N ALA A 44 2.64 -2.80 0.41
CA ALA A 44 1.40 -3.44 0.87
C ALA A 44 1.30 -4.89 0.40
N GLN A 45 1.67 -5.16 -0.86
CA GLN A 45 1.66 -6.51 -1.42
C GLN A 45 2.66 -7.44 -0.72
N GLN A 46 3.86 -6.95 -0.41
CA GLN A 46 4.86 -7.71 0.36
C GLN A 46 4.34 -8.09 1.75
N LYS A 47 3.69 -7.17 2.47
CA LYS A 47 3.07 -7.47 3.78
C LYS A 47 1.98 -8.51 3.68
N ILE A 48 1.09 -8.40 2.68
CA ILE A 48 0.04 -9.39 2.45
C ILE A 48 0.64 -10.77 2.18
N GLN A 49 1.70 -10.85 1.37
CA GLN A 49 2.39 -12.11 1.07
C GLN A 49 3.06 -12.71 2.32
N GLN A 50 3.68 -11.89 3.17
CA GLN A 50 4.25 -12.35 4.44
C GLN A 50 3.18 -12.95 5.36
N VAL A 51 2.05 -12.26 5.49
CA VAL A 51 0.91 -12.78 6.28
C VAL A 51 0.39 -14.09 5.68
N GLN A 52 0.26 -14.18 4.35
CA GLN A 52 -0.18 -15.41 3.68
C GLN A 52 0.79 -16.57 3.90
N GLN A 53 2.10 -16.33 3.89
CA GLN A 53 3.10 -17.35 4.21
C GLN A 53 2.95 -17.84 5.64
N GLN A 54 2.84 -16.93 6.61
CA GLN A 54 2.65 -17.30 8.02
C GLN A 54 1.33 -18.04 8.31
N ILE A 55 0.31 -17.90 7.45
CA ILE A 55 -0.95 -18.66 7.55
C ILE A 55 -0.82 -20.08 6.98
N ASN A 56 0.03 -20.25 5.96
CA ASN A 56 0.22 -21.52 5.27
C ASN A 56 1.33 -22.40 5.88
N GLU A 57 2.08 -21.86 6.85
CA GLU A 57 3.04 -22.56 7.72
C GLU A 57 2.38 -23.02 9.03
#